data_AF-A0A2V9A613-F1
#
_entry.id   AF-A0A2V9A613-F1
#
_cell.length_a   1.000
_cell.length_b   1.000
_cell.length_c   1.000
_cell.angle_alpha   90.00
_cell.angle_beta   90.00
_cell.angle_gamma   90.00
#
_symmetry.space_group_name_H-M   'P 1'
#
loop_
_entity.id
_entity.type
_entity.pdbx_description
1 polymer ?
#
loop_
_entity_poly.entity_id
_entity_poly.type
_entity_poly.pdbx_seq_one_letter_code
_entity_poly.pdbx_strand_id
1 'polypeptide(L)' 'LEKFDYTYPYHQSIGFYLERAGYTEADQLLAQADGVKFNFYLCHGLKGPTFDPDWRVFFPRTLK' A
#
# COMPACT_ATOMS: atom_id res chain seq x y z
N LEU A 1 -15.72 15.63 4.79
CA LEU A 1 -15.14 14.29 4.91
C LEU A 1 -14.45 14.21 6.27
N GLU A 2 -14.86 13.25 7.09
CA GLU A 2 -14.19 12.97 8.36
C GLU A 2 -12.76 12.50 8.08
N LYS A 3 -11.78 13.20 8.63
CA LYS A 3 -10.38 12.73 8.62
C LYS A 3 -10.30 11.60 9.62
N PHE A 4 -10.23 10.37 9.13
CA PHE A 4 -9.90 9.26 10.00
C PHE A 4 -8.44 9.39 10.45
N ASP A 5 -8.23 9.51 11.75
CA ASP A 5 -6.89 9.61 12.36
C ASP A 5 -6.25 8.21 12.48
N TYR A 6 -6.23 7.45 11.39
CA TYR A 6 -5.60 6.14 11.36
C TYR A 6 -4.09 6.32 11.34
N THR A 7 -3.40 5.76 12.35
CA THR A 7 -1.93 5.72 12.38
C THR A 7 -1.35 4.86 11.25
N TYR A 8 -2.12 3.89 10.73
CA TYR A 8 -1.67 2.96 9.70
C TYR A 8 -2.15 3.38 8.29
N PRO A 9 -1.29 3.35 7.26
CA PRO A 9 -1.61 3.83 5.91
C PRO A 9 -2.44 2.82 5.12
N TYR A 10 -3.69 2.56 5.57
CA TYR A 10 -4.58 1.57 4.96
C TYR A 10 -4.79 1.83 3.46
N HIS A 11 -4.97 3.09 3.06
CA HIS A 11 -5.13 3.48 1.66
C HIS A 11 -3.96 3.00 0.78
N GLN A 12 -2.71 3.20 1.23
CA GLN A 12 -1.53 2.73 0.51
C GLN A 12 -1.50 1.19 0.42
N SER A 13 -1.85 0.50 1.50
CA SER A 13 -1.88 -0.97 1.50
C SER A 13 -2.97 -1.56 0.60
N ILE A 14 -4.13 -0.91 0.52
CA ILE A 14 -5.24 -1.32 -0.36
C ILE A 14 -4.82 -1.14 -1.81
N GLY A 15 -4.30 0.04 -2.16
CA GLY A 15 -3.84 0.31 -3.51
C GLY A 15 -2.76 -0.65 -4.01
N PHE A 16 -1.80 -0.96 -3.14
CA PHE A 16 -0.77 -1.98 -3.38
C PHE A 16 -1.37 -3.35 -3.77
N TYR A 17 -2.45 -3.77 -3.11
CA TYR A 17 -3.14 -5.03 -3.44
C TYR A 17 -4.01 -4.93 -4.70
N LEU A 18 -4.67 -3.79 -4.94
CA LEU A 18 -5.46 -3.58 -6.15
C LEU A 18 -4.60 -3.68 -7.40
N GLU A 19 -3.41 -3.07 -7.39
CA GLU A 19 -2.47 -3.17 -8.51
C GLU A 19 -2.06 -4.63 -8.79
N ARG A 20 -1.68 -5.37 -7.74
CA ARG A 20 -1.27 -6.78 -7.87
C ARG A 20 -2.40 -7.72 -8.28
N ALA A 21 -3.64 -7.38 -7.92
CA ALA A 21 -4.82 -8.11 -8.35
C ALA A 21 -5.26 -7.75 -9.78
N GLY A 22 -4.58 -6.81 -10.45
CA GLY A 22 -4.86 -6.43 -11.84
C GLY A 22 -6.07 -5.52 -12.00
N TYR A 23 -6.44 -4.76 -10.97
CA TYR A 23 -7.51 -3.76 -11.06
C TYR A 23 -7.10 -2.59 -11.95
N THR A 24 -8.10 -1.88 -12.46
CA THR A 24 -7.88 -0.75 -13.36
C THR A 24 -7.19 0.41 -12.64
N GLU A 25 -6.46 1.23 -13.39
CA GLU A 25 -5.82 2.45 -12.85
C GLU A 25 -6.83 3.39 -12.17
N ALA A 26 -8.07 3.44 -12.68
CA ALA A 26 -9.15 4.21 -12.07
C ALA A 26 -9.49 3.75 -10.64
N ASP A 27 -9.50 2.44 -10.41
CA ASP A 27 -9.74 1.87 -9.06
C ASP A 27 -8.54 2.13 -8.14
N GLN A 28 -7.32 2.12 -8.68
CA GLN A 28 -6.10 2.40 -7.94
C GLN A 28 -6.01 3.87 -7.51
N LEU A 29 -6.48 4.81 -8.35
CA LEU A 29 -6.50 6.25 -8.03
C LEU A 29 -7.32 6.58 -6.78
N LEU A 30 -8.37 5.81 -6.49
CA LEU A 30 -9.14 5.96 -5.25
C LEU A 30 -8.29 5.69 -4.00
N ALA A 31 -7.37 4.74 -4.08
CA ALA A 31 -6.44 4.42 -3.00
C ALA A 31 -5.31 5.45 -2.86
N GLN A 32 -5.09 6.29 -3.88
CA GLN A 32 -4.12 7.39 -3.87
C GLN A 32 -4.73 8.76 -3.51
N ALA A 33 -6.04 8.83 -3.28
CA ALA A 33 -6.75 10.10 -3.06
C ALA A 33 -6.14 10.96 -1.93
N ASP A 34 -5.65 10.32 -0.86
CA ASP A 34 -5.00 10.99 0.27
C ASP A 34 -3.47 11.07 0.16
N GLY A 35 -2.91 10.57 -0.94
CA GLY A 35 -1.49 10.53 -1.28
C GLY A 35 -0.71 9.37 -0.64
N VAL A 36 0.43 9.02 -1.26
CA VAL A 36 1.34 7.96 -0.79
C VAL A 36 2.46 8.58 0.07
N LYS A 37 2.20 8.70 1.38
CA LYS A 37 3.02 9.54 2.28
C LYS A 37 4.03 8.76 3.12
N PHE A 38 3.73 7.51 3.45
CA PHE A 38 4.49 6.76 4.44
C PHE A 38 5.31 5.64 3.81
N ASN A 39 6.53 5.45 4.30
CA ASN A 39 7.27 4.22 4.09
C ASN A 39 6.88 3.26 5.23
N PHE A 40 6.25 2.12 4.92
CA PHE A 40 5.77 1.21 5.95
C PHE A 40 5.98 -0.26 5.58
N TYR A 41 5.89 -1.15 6.59
CA TYR A 41 5.95 -2.59 6.39
C TYR A 41 4.54 -3.16 6.31
N LEU A 42 4.26 -3.94 5.27
CA LEU A 42 2.96 -4.56 5.01
C LEU A 42 2.50 -5.46 6.16
N CYS A 43 3.44 -6.15 6.80
CA CYS A 43 3.20 -7.01 7.95
C CYS A 43 4.38 -6.94 8.93
N HIS A 44 4.11 -7.26 10.19
CA HIS A 44 5.15 -7.36 11.22
C HIS A 44 6.05 -8.59 11.01
N GLY A 45 7.36 -8.46 11.29
CA GLY A 45 8.29 -9.60 11.26
C GLY A 45 8.74 -10.06 9.88
N LEU A 46 8.65 -9.21 8.85
CA LEU A 46 9.11 -9.54 7.50
C LEU A 46 10.61 -9.92 7.48
N LYS A 47 10.92 -11.07 6.89
CA LYS A 47 12.30 -11.54 6.65
C LYS A 47 12.65 -11.36 5.17
N GLY A 48 13.67 -10.55 4.89
CA GLY A 48 14.11 -10.25 3.52
C GLY A 48 13.04 -9.56 2.65
N PRO A 49 12.43 -8.45 3.11
CA PRO A 49 11.38 -7.77 2.37
C PRO A 49 11.87 -7.19 1.03
N THR A 50 10.95 -7.07 0.09
CA THR A 50 11.10 -6.28 -1.13
C THR A 50 10.39 -4.93 -0.92
N PHE A 51 10.90 -3.88 -1.57
CA PHE A 51 10.29 -2.55 -1.51
C PHE A 51 9.58 -2.22 -2.81
N ASP A 52 8.35 -1.75 -2.70
CA ASP A 52 7.55 -1.20 -3.79
C ASP A 52 7.64 0.33 -3.72
N PRO A 53 8.30 0.99 -4.70
CA PRO A 53 8.48 2.43 -4.66
C PRO A 53 7.19 3.22 -4.94
N ASP A 54 6.25 2.65 -5.70
CA ASP A 54 5.02 3.33 -6.10
C ASP A 54 4.05 3.44 -4.93
N TRP A 55 3.94 2.37 -4.13
CA TRP A 55 3.13 2.36 -2.90
C TRP A 55 3.91 2.61 -1.62
N ARG A 56 5.23 2.76 -1.72
CA ARG A 56 6.16 2.98 -0.61
C ARG A 56 6.02 1.94 0.50
N VAL A 57 5.84 0.67 0.11
CA VAL A 57 5.58 -0.43 1.04
C VAL A 57 6.65 -1.51 0.96
N PHE A 58 7.10 -1.97 2.13
CA PHE A 58 7.93 -3.16 2.27
C PHE A 58 7.05 -4.39 2.41
N PHE A 59 7.20 -5.36 1.53
CA PHE A 59 6.34 -6.54 1.44
C PHE A 59 7.17 -7.84 1.39
N PRO A 60 6.61 -9.02 1.72
CA PRO A 60 7.35 -10.26 1.69
C PRO A 60 7.67 -10.66 0.24
N ARG A 61 8.90 -11.11 -0.02
CA ARG A 61 9.35 -11.56 -1.35
C ARG A 61 8.51 -12.72 -1.93
N THR A 62 7.81 -13.46 -1.07
CA THR A 62 6.89 -14.53 -1.48
C THR A 62 5.61 -14.02 -2.14
N LEU A 63 5.28 -12.73 -1.93
CA LEU A 63 4.16 -12.08 -2.60
C LEU A 63 4.60 -11.73 -4.02
N LYS A 64 4.07 -12.46 -5.00
CA LYS A 64 4.28 -12.22 -6.44
C LYS A 64 3.08 -11.51 -7.00
#